data_AF-A0A945R1A7-F1
#
_entry.id   AF-A0A945R1A7-F1
#
_cell.length_a   1.000
_cell.length_b   1.000
_cell.length_c   1.000
_cell.angle_alpha   90.00
_cell.angle_beta   90.00
_cell.angle_gamma   90.00
#
_symmetry.space_group_name_H-M   'P 1'
#
loop_
_entity.id
_entity.type
_entity.pdbx_description
1 polymer ?
#
loop_
_entity_poly.entity_id
_entity_poly.type
_entity_poly.pdbx_seq_one_letter_code
_entity_poly.pdbx_strand_id
1 'polypeptide(L)' 'MQLLDRDAAAFVAFRRARDAQLSAPRLLYPAIQINLAAGRLPNPEGNGQRYLKLPVRETA' A
#
# COMPACT_ATOMS: atom_id res chain seq x y z
N MET A 1 -18.87 -17.74 4.22
CA MET A 1 -17.64 -17.88 5.05
C MET A 1 -17.01 -19.26 4.82
N GLN A 2 -16.58 -19.56 3.59
CA GLN A 2 -16.20 -20.92 3.17
C GLN A 2 -14.67 -21.09 3.01
N LEU A 3 -13.90 -20.21 3.66
CA LEU A 3 -12.44 -20.11 3.53
C LEU A 3 -11.68 -20.59 4.78
N LEU A 4 -12.37 -20.86 5.89
CA LEU A 4 -11.74 -21.27 7.15
C LEU A 4 -11.37 -22.76 7.21
N ASP A 5 -11.94 -23.59 6.32
CA ASP A 5 -11.79 -25.06 6.35
C ASP A 5 -10.80 -25.61 5.31
N ARG A 6 -9.96 -24.76 4.70
CA ARG A 6 -8.95 -25.19 3.71
C ARG A 6 -7.60 -25.39 4.40
N ASP A 7 -6.84 -26.39 3.97
CA ASP A 7 -5.43 -26.50 4.35
C ASP A 7 -4.65 -25.25 3.91
N ALA A 8 -3.48 -25.05 4.53
CA ALA A 8 -2.68 -23.85 4.31
C ALA A 8 -2.29 -23.64 2.84
N ALA A 9 -2.01 -24.72 2.09
CA ALA A 9 -1.61 -24.63 0.68
C ALA A 9 -2.78 -24.15 -0.19
N ALA A 10 -3.98 -24.70 0.04
CA ALA A 10 -5.18 -24.32 -0.67
C ALA A 10 -5.61 -22.87 -0.36
N PHE A 11 -5.43 -22.39 0.87
CA PHE A 11 -5.65 -20.98 1.21
C PHE A 11 -4.64 -20.05 0.51
N VAL A 12 -3.35 -20.40 0.52
CA VAL A 12 -2.29 -19.60 -0.13
C VAL A 12 -2.54 -19.49 -1.63
N ALA A 13 -2.88 -20.59 -2.30
CA ALA A 13 -3.19 -20.59 -3.73
C ALA A 13 -4.37 -19.66 -4.06
N PHE A 14 -5.46 -19.79 -3.30
CA PHE A 14 -6.62 -18.90 -3.44
C PHE A 14 -6.25 -17.42 -3.24
N ARG A 15 -5.50 -17.10 -2.17
CA ARG A 15 -5.14 -15.72 -1.84
C ARG A 15 -4.23 -15.10 -2.90
N ARG A 16 -3.22 -15.83 -3.37
CA ARG A 16 -2.32 -15.37 -4.44
C ARG A 16 -3.08 -15.08 -5.74
N ALA A 17 -3.99 -15.97 -6.15
CA ALA A 17 -4.79 -15.78 -7.34
C ALA A 17 -5.67 -14.52 -7.25
N ARG A 18 -6.28 -14.27 -6.10
CA ARG A 18 -7.07 -13.05 -5.84
C ARG A 18 -6.19 -11.79 -5.84
N ASP A 19 -5.07 -11.83 -5.12
CA ASP A 19 -4.23 -10.64 -4.93
C ASP A 19 -3.59 -10.15 -6.23
N ALA A 20 -3.30 -11.07 -7.16
CA ALA A 20 -2.79 -10.73 -8.50
C ALA A 20 -3.77 -9.91 -9.35
N GLN A 21 -5.07 -9.95 -9.05
CA GLN A 21 -6.10 -9.22 -9.79
C GLN A 21 -6.41 -7.84 -9.19
N LEU A 22 -5.86 -7.51 -8.03
CA LEU A 22 -6.16 -6.27 -7.33
C LEU A 22 -5.23 -5.15 -7.77
N SER A 23 -5.80 -3.99 -8.08
CA SER A 23 -5.04 -2.75 -8.25
C SER A 23 -4.49 -2.25 -6.91
N ALA A 24 -3.43 -1.44 -6.96
CA ALA A 24 -2.93 -0.76 -5.78
C ALA A 24 -4.04 0.12 -5.13
N PRO A 25 -4.15 0.15 -3.79
CA PRO A 25 -5.08 1.05 -3.11
C PRO A 25 -4.78 2.52 -3.41
N ARG A 26 -5.83 3.33 -3.57
CA ARG A 26 -5.73 4.76 -3.93
C ARG A 26 -4.78 5.56 -3.04
N LEU A 27 -4.72 5.23 -1.75
CA LEU A 27 -3.93 5.94 -0.74
C LEU A 27 -2.71 5.14 -0.26
N LEU A 28 -2.24 4.15 -1.03
CA LEU A 28 -1.12 3.30 -0.61
C LEU A 28 0.12 4.13 -0.24
N TYR A 29 0.59 5.02 -1.13
CA TYR A 29 1.78 5.84 -0.87
C TYR A 29 1.59 6.87 0.25
N PRO A 30 0.48 7.64 0.32
CA PRO A 30 0.21 8.53 1.45
C PRO A 30 0.13 7.81 2.80
N ALA A 31 -0.61 6.70 2.86
CA ALA A 31 -0.84 5.97 4.10
C ALA A 31 0.46 5.38 4.64
N ILE A 32 1.29 4.79 3.79
CA ILE A 32 2.59 4.25 4.23
C ILE A 32 3.48 5.35 4.81
N GLN A 33 3.59 6.51 4.14
CA GLN A 33 4.43 7.61 4.59
C GLN A 33 4.02 8.14 5.97
N ILE A 34 2.72 8.30 6.21
CA ILE A 34 2.21 8.85 7.48
C ILE A 34 2.19 7.78 8.58
N ASN A 35 1.78 6.54 8.27
CA ASN A 35 1.56 5.51 9.28
C ASN A 35 2.88 4.95 9.83
N LEU A 36 3.92 4.83 9.00
CA LEU A 36 5.26 4.47 9.49
C LEU A 36 5.83 5.53 10.44
N ALA A 37 5.44 6.79 10.27
CA ALA A 37 5.82 7.90 11.14
C ALA A 37 4.87 8.07 12.36
N ALA A 38 4.09 7.05 12.70
CA ALA A 38 3.10 7.07 13.77
C ALA A 38 2.09 8.23 13.65
N GLY A 39 1.66 8.53 12.42
CA GLY A 39 0.71 9.60 12.13
C GLY A 39 1.33 11.00 11.95
N ARG A 40 2.65 11.15 12.12
CA ARG A 40 3.32 12.45 11.93
C ARG A 40 3.45 12.79 10.44
N LEU A 41 3.16 14.05 10.11
CA LEU A 41 3.38 14.57 8.76
C LEU A 41 4.89 14.80 8.49
N PRO A 42 5.34 14.73 7.22
CA PRO A 42 6.71 15.08 6.84
C PRO A 42 7.07 16.51 7.25
N ASN A 43 8.35 16.75 7.50
CA ASN A 43 8.85 18.10 7.78
C ASN A 43 8.54 19.06 6.61
N PRO A 44 8.30 20.35 6.89
CA PRO A 44 8.13 21.33 5.84
C PRO A 44 9.43 21.51 5.05
N GLU A 45 9.32 21.77 3.75
CA GLU A 45 10.45 22.17 2.91
C GLU A 45 10.74 23.68 3.08
N GLY A 46 11.71 24.22 2.33
CA GLY A 46 12.18 25.60 2.48
C GLY A 46 11.12 26.68 2.23
N ASN A 47 10.00 26.32 1.61
CA ASN A 47 8.84 27.20 1.41
C ASN A 47 7.78 27.09 2.53
N GLY A 48 8.08 26.37 3.61
CA GLY A 48 7.19 26.17 4.75
C GLY A 48 6.07 25.14 4.52
N GLN A 49 5.93 24.58 3.31
CA GLN A 49 4.89 23.61 2.96
C GLN A 49 5.37 22.17 3.17
N ARG A 50 4.44 21.27 3.48
CA ARG A 50 4.71 19.83 3.65
C ARG A 50 4.25 19.07 2.41
N TYR A 51 5.06 18.11 1.96
CA TYR A 51 4.78 17.34 0.75
C TYR A 51 4.79 15.83 1.02
N LEU A 52 3.85 15.14 0.39
CA LEU A 52 3.89 13.68 0.26
C LEU A 52 4.60 13.33 -1.05
N LYS A 53 5.56 12.42 -0.99
CA LYS A 53 6.36 12.04 -2.16
C LYS A 53 5.74 10.83 -2.83
N LEU A 54 5.39 10.96 -4.11
CA LEU A 54 4.86 9.85 -4.91
C LEU A 54 5.91 9.44 -5.94
N PRO A 55 6.32 8.17 -5.99
CA PRO A 55 7.23 7.71 -7.03
C PRO A 55 6.50 7.75 -8.38
N VAL A 56 7.10 8.44 -9.35
CA VAL A 56 6.64 8.46 -10.74
C VAL A 56 7.47 7.44 -11.51
N ARG A 57 6.81 6.61 -12.31
CA ARG A 57 7.50 5.77 -13.29
C ARG A 57 7.62 6.57 -14.58
N GLU A 58 8.84 6.82 -15.02
CA GLU A 58 9.08 7.34 -16.37
C GLU A 58 8.76 6.23 -17.37
N THR A 59 7.95 6.55 -18.37
CA THR A 59 7.68 5.67 -19.50
C THR A 59 8.59 6.13 -20.63
N ALA A 60 9.56 5.30 -21.00
CA ALA A 60 10.33 5.47 -22.23
C ALA A 60 9.51 4.98 -23.43
#